data_AF-A0A3P6S1C0-F1
#
_entry.id   AF-A0A3P6S1C0-F1
#
_cell.length_a   1.000
_cell.length_b   1.000
_cell.length_c   1.000
_cell.angle_alpha   90.00
_cell.angle_beta   90.00
_cell.angle_gamma   90.00
#
_symmetry.space_group_name_H-M   'P 1'
#
loop_
_entity.id
_entity.type
_entity.pdbx_description
1 polymer ?
#
loop_
_entity_poly.entity_id
_entity_poly.type
_entity_poly.pdbx_seq_one_letter_code
_entity_poly.pdbx_strand_id
1 'polypeptide(L)'
;MHRHLHRLMEHNYRSEILQVLCRSKEFLEVMDPLTICKQLSILSDQHQRIFQSIQQIVPGKGAQLANKHILRSLPELGRETLFDFLHAVTVCGTEGERLVEQMIPNFQQLYRTVYFVGVNTTVRDVLDSCAKSGEACPFEVDISYQTFPPSEPQKIIDDVLEDIYDEDEIPLRHYQEELAEAAYNGQNTVVCAPTGSGKTVVAASVIRKHLLQGLVAKKRNKVCFLVSNTTFLEQQAELLRRFLRKRFKIIALSGATSAEAPRLLTIVDNDVVVITPQLIVNLIKAQNTEEDCVRFSLTMFSLLIFDEAHHTSESHPYNVQVVGLTASLGVGKAKSEEEAREHILRMCANLDADVLSRVRRYESELREFSRIATDETILVMSSHNNTPFFHAIIELMGKFEEMFAEGSFCECSSER
;
A
#
# COMPACT_ATOMS: atom_id res chain seq x y z
N MET A 1 -2.92 -30.25 13.81
CA MET A 1 -3.24 -29.23 14.83
C MET A 1 -2.89 -27.79 14.42
N HIS A 2 -1.88 -27.55 13.58
CA HIS A 2 -1.44 -26.21 13.14
C HIS A 2 -2.49 -25.33 12.40
N ARG A 3 -3.64 -25.89 11.98
CA ARG A 3 -4.68 -25.17 11.22
C ARG A 3 -5.85 -24.62 12.03
N HIS A 4 -5.97 -24.95 13.32
CA HIS A 4 -7.08 -24.48 14.17
C HIS A 4 -6.67 -23.45 15.24
N LEU A 5 -5.36 -23.31 15.52
CA LEU A 5 -4.81 -22.24 16.37
C LEU A 5 -4.79 -20.86 15.69
N HIS A 6 -4.86 -20.81 14.35
CA HIS A 6 -4.82 -19.58 13.57
C HIS A 6 -6.11 -18.71 13.72
N ARG A 7 -7.09 -19.12 14.53
CA ARG A 7 -8.36 -18.39 14.73
C ARG A 7 -8.56 -17.80 16.13
N LEU A 8 -7.70 -18.09 17.10
CA LEU A 8 -7.92 -17.70 18.51
C LEU A 8 -6.92 -16.67 19.05
N MET A 9 -5.98 -16.21 18.22
CA MET A 9 -5.11 -15.07 18.54
C MET A 9 -5.32 -13.96 17.51
N GLU A 10 -6.50 -13.35 17.55
CA GLU A 10 -6.71 -11.99 17.03
C GLU A 10 -6.49 -10.95 18.14
N HIS A 11 -5.60 -11.22 19.11
CA HIS A 11 -4.90 -10.14 19.77
C HIS A 11 -3.90 -9.55 18.77
N ASN A 12 -4.00 -8.24 18.59
CA ASN A 12 -3.34 -7.52 17.53
C ASN A 12 -1.84 -7.48 17.84
N TYR A 13 -1.06 -8.46 17.37
CA TYR A 13 0.42 -8.50 17.46
C TYR A 13 1.08 -7.14 17.17
N ARG A 14 0.44 -6.32 16.34
CA ARG A 14 0.83 -4.92 16.07
C ARG A 14 0.67 -4.01 17.28
N SER A 15 -0.41 -4.12 18.05
CA SER A 15 -0.63 -3.37 19.30
C SER A 15 0.45 -3.70 20.34
N GLU A 16 0.79 -4.97 20.49
CA GLU A 16 1.78 -5.43 21.47
C GLU A 16 3.21 -5.02 21.06
N ILE A 17 3.57 -5.11 19.77
CA ILE A 17 4.83 -4.53 19.27
C ILE A 17 4.86 -3.01 19.48
N LEU A 18 3.75 -2.31 19.21
CA LEU A 18 3.69 -0.86 19.39
C LEU A 18 3.92 -0.47 20.85
N GLN A 19 3.41 -1.24 21.83
CA GLN A 19 3.71 -1.00 23.24
C GLN A 19 5.20 -1.12 23.54
N VAL A 20 5.90 -2.10 22.95
CA VAL A 20 7.36 -2.25 23.07
C VAL A 20 8.09 -1.08 22.40
N LEU A 21 7.70 -0.68 21.19
CA LEU A 21 8.34 0.40 20.45
C LEU A 21 8.11 1.78 21.07
N CYS A 22 6.93 2.04 21.64
CA CYS A 22 6.63 3.26 22.39
C CYS A 22 7.52 3.43 23.62
N ARG A 23 7.94 2.31 24.24
CA ARG A 23 8.88 2.27 25.37
C ARG A 23 10.31 1.92 24.95
N SER A 24 10.65 2.10 23.67
CA SER A 24 11.94 1.67 23.10
C SER A 24 13.16 2.20 23.85
N LYS A 25 13.11 3.42 24.42
CA LYS A 25 14.21 3.97 25.22
C LYS A 25 14.47 3.13 26.49
N GLU A 26 13.41 2.75 27.18
CA GLU A 26 13.48 1.93 28.40
C GLU A 26 13.99 0.52 28.07
N PHE A 27 13.50 -0.08 26.97
CA PHE A 27 14.01 -1.37 26.49
C PHE A 27 15.51 -1.32 26.13
N LEU A 28 15.97 -0.28 25.43
CA LEU A 28 17.38 -0.14 25.06
C LEU A 28 18.34 -0.06 26.26
N GLU A 29 17.86 0.41 27.42
CA GLU A 29 18.62 0.53 28.66
C GLU A 29 18.73 -0.79 29.43
N VAL A 30 17.71 -1.65 29.35
CA VAL A 30 17.66 -2.92 30.11
C VAL A 30 18.08 -4.16 29.31
N MET A 31 18.08 -4.09 27.98
CA MET A 31 18.40 -5.22 27.11
C MET A 31 19.91 -5.55 27.09
N ASP A 32 20.24 -6.83 27.25
CA ASP A 32 21.56 -7.36 26.88
C ASP A 32 21.48 -8.08 25.51
N PRO A 33 22.16 -7.58 24.46
CA PRO A 33 22.01 -8.12 23.12
C PRO A 33 22.49 -9.57 23.01
N LEU A 34 23.52 -9.97 23.76
CA LEU A 34 24.04 -11.34 23.73
C LEU A 34 23.04 -12.33 24.34
N THR A 35 22.46 -11.98 25.49
CA THR A 35 21.42 -12.77 26.16
C THR A 35 20.18 -12.92 25.27
N ILE A 36 19.71 -11.83 24.66
CA ILE A 36 18.52 -11.86 23.81
C ILE A 36 18.76 -12.66 22.53
N CYS A 37 19.91 -12.45 21.87
CA CYS A 37 20.26 -13.25 20.70
C CYS A 37 20.36 -14.74 21.06
N LYS A 38 20.91 -15.09 22.22
CA LYS A 38 21.03 -16.48 22.66
C LYS A 38 19.66 -17.14 22.86
N GLN A 39 18.71 -16.45 23.50
CA GLN A 39 17.36 -16.96 23.75
C GLN A 39 16.57 -17.12 22.44
N LEU A 40 16.58 -16.10 21.58
CA LEU A 40 15.74 -16.10 20.38
C LEU A 40 16.32 -16.92 19.22
N SER A 41 17.64 -17.11 19.15
CA SER A 41 18.25 -17.94 18.09
C SER A 41 17.83 -19.41 18.14
N ILE A 42 17.35 -19.89 19.30
CA ILE A 42 17.00 -21.30 19.52
C ILE A 42 15.58 -21.60 18.99
N LEU A 43 14.77 -20.57 18.71
CA LEU A 43 13.36 -20.73 18.35
C LEU A 43 13.15 -21.31 16.94
N SER A 44 13.96 -20.89 15.95
CA SER A 44 13.96 -21.49 14.60
C SER A 44 15.18 -21.10 13.77
N ASP A 45 15.42 -21.81 12.66
CA ASP A 45 16.48 -21.52 11.69
C ASP A 45 16.41 -20.08 11.13
N GLN A 46 15.21 -19.52 11.01
CA GLN A 46 15.01 -18.14 10.56
C GLN A 46 15.48 -17.14 11.64
N HIS A 47 15.11 -17.36 12.91
CA HIS A 47 15.57 -16.53 14.02
C HIS A 47 17.08 -16.62 14.18
N GLN A 48 17.64 -17.83 14.05
CA GLN A 48 19.09 -18.05 14.12
C GLN A 48 19.85 -17.20 13.10
N ARG A 49 19.39 -17.13 11.84
CA ARG A 49 20.02 -16.29 10.80
C ARG A 49 19.98 -14.80 11.15
N ILE A 50 18.83 -14.31 11.63
CA ILE A 50 18.63 -12.91 12.00
C ILE A 50 19.56 -12.53 13.16
N PHE A 51 19.57 -13.33 14.23
CA PHE A 51 20.32 -13.02 15.44
C PHE A 51 21.82 -13.33 15.34
N GLN A 52 22.26 -14.25 14.46
CA GLN A 52 23.68 -14.42 14.15
C GLN A 52 24.30 -13.17 13.52
N SER A 53 23.57 -12.49 12.62
CA SER A 53 24.02 -11.22 12.04
C SER A 53 24.17 -10.13 13.11
N ILE A 54 23.25 -10.09 14.07
CA ILE A 54 23.25 -9.11 15.16
C ILE A 54 24.37 -9.40 16.18
N GLN A 55 24.66 -10.67 16.49
CA GLN A 55 25.76 -11.06 17.38
C GLN A 55 27.12 -10.58 16.88
N GLN A 56 27.33 -10.53 15.56
CA GLN A 56 28.56 -10.02 14.95
C GLN A 56 28.74 -8.49 15.09
N ILE A 57 27.67 -7.74 15.40
CA ILE A 57 27.71 -6.27 15.57
C ILE A 57 28.30 -5.89 16.94
N VAL A 58 28.10 -6.73 17.96
CA VAL A 58 28.44 -6.43 19.36
C VAL A 58 29.93 -6.12 19.56
N PRO A 59 30.90 -6.91 19.02
CA PRO A 59 32.33 -6.65 19.21
C PRO A 59 32.84 -5.38 18.51
N GLY A 60 32.15 -4.92 17.45
CA GLY A 60 32.61 -3.82 16.59
C GLY A 60 31.94 -2.48 16.83
N LYS A 61 30.63 -2.45 17.10
CA LYS A 61 29.83 -1.21 17.17
C LYS A 61 29.12 -0.99 18.52
N GLY A 62 29.31 -1.90 19.47
CA GLY A 62 28.82 -1.79 20.84
C GLY A 62 27.36 -2.25 21.04
N ALA A 63 27.04 -2.52 22.32
CA ALA A 63 25.77 -3.13 22.73
C ALA A 63 24.52 -2.29 22.38
N GLN A 64 24.62 -0.97 22.49
CA GLN A 64 23.50 -0.06 22.19
C GLN A 64 23.05 -0.14 20.73
N LEU A 65 23.98 -0.31 19.78
CA LEU A 65 23.63 -0.43 18.38
C LEU A 65 22.99 -1.80 18.10
N ALA A 66 23.53 -2.87 18.70
CA ALA A 66 22.95 -4.21 18.59
C ALA A 66 21.51 -4.25 19.12
N ASN A 67 21.23 -3.66 20.28
CA ASN A 67 19.86 -3.56 20.82
C ASN A 67 18.91 -2.79 19.88
N LYS A 68 19.37 -1.72 19.23
CA LYS A 68 18.58 -1.01 18.21
C LYS A 68 18.27 -1.88 16.99
N HIS A 69 19.18 -2.77 16.60
CA HIS A 69 18.92 -3.74 15.54
C HIS A 69 17.90 -4.80 15.96
N ILE A 70 18.00 -5.32 17.19
CA ILE A 70 17.03 -6.27 17.75
C ILE A 70 15.61 -5.68 17.72
N LEU A 71 15.43 -4.46 18.22
CA LEU A 71 14.12 -3.80 18.23
C LEU A 71 13.56 -3.54 16.81
N ARG A 72 14.43 -3.27 15.83
CA ARG A 72 14.03 -3.10 14.43
C ARG A 72 13.63 -4.40 13.76
N SER A 73 14.17 -5.53 14.21
CA SER A 73 13.85 -6.85 13.67
C SER A 73 12.58 -7.45 14.27
N LEU A 74 12.05 -6.94 15.40
CA LEU A 74 10.83 -7.45 16.04
C LEU A 74 9.63 -7.66 15.09
N PRO A 75 9.32 -6.74 14.15
CA PRO A 75 8.22 -6.94 13.20
C PRO A 75 8.42 -8.11 12.23
N GLU A 76 9.66 -8.59 12.09
CA GLU A 76 10.08 -9.66 11.17
C GLU A 76 10.08 -11.05 11.85
N LEU A 77 10.00 -11.11 13.19
CA LEU A 77 10.15 -12.36 13.96
C LEU A 77 8.85 -13.19 14.04
N GLY A 78 7.71 -12.65 13.62
CA GLY A 78 6.42 -13.36 13.64
C GLY A 78 5.69 -13.29 14.99
N ARG A 79 4.41 -13.67 14.97
CA ARG A 79 3.43 -13.35 16.05
C ARG A 79 3.79 -13.95 17.41
N GLU A 80 4.22 -15.20 17.41
CA GLU A 80 4.48 -15.97 18.64
C GLU A 80 5.76 -15.49 19.35
N THR A 81 6.71 -14.92 18.62
CA THR A 81 8.06 -14.60 19.10
C THR A 81 8.13 -13.33 19.96
N LEU A 82 7.03 -12.57 20.07
CA LEU A 82 7.02 -11.37 20.91
C LEU A 82 7.06 -11.72 22.40
N PHE A 83 6.32 -12.75 22.81
CA PHE A 83 6.33 -13.21 24.20
C PHE A 83 7.68 -13.84 24.54
N ASP A 84 8.29 -14.58 23.60
CA ASP A 84 9.66 -15.09 23.76
C ASP A 84 10.68 -13.94 23.90
N PHE A 85 10.49 -12.85 23.15
CA PHE A 85 11.32 -11.65 23.28
C PHE A 85 11.13 -10.97 24.65
N LEU A 86 9.90 -10.78 25.10
CA LEU A 86 9.62 -10.20 26.42
C LEU A 86 10.20 -11.07 27.53
N HIS A 87 10.10 -12.39 27.41
CA HIS A 87 10.77 -13.31 28.33
C HIS A 87 12.30 -13.16 28.28
N ALA A 88 12.89 -13.08 27.09
CA ALA A 88 14.33 -12.83 26.96
C ALA A 88 14.77 -11.52 27.64
N VAL A 89 13.93 -10.47 27.60
CA VAL A 89 14.16 -9.21 28.33
C VAL A 89 14.09 -9.41 29.84
N THR A 90 13.16 -10.23 30.36
CA THR A 90 13.15 -10.56 31.80
C THR A 90 14.43 -11.26 32.26
N VAL A 91 15.05 -12.06 31.38
CA VAL A 91 16.30 -12.78 31.67
C VAL A 91 17.53 -11.86 31.65
N CYS A 92 17.44 -10.65 31.09
CA CYS A 92 18.53 -9.68 31.08
C CYS A 92 18.83 -9.06 32.46
N GLY A 93 17.87 -9.08 33.41
CA GLY A 93 18.07 -8.58 34.77
C GLY A 93 16.78 -8.09 35.43
N THR A 94 16.88 -7.69 36.70
CA THR A 94 15.73 -7.28 37.55
C THR A 94 14.97 -6.07 36.99
N GLU A 95 15.68 -5.15 36.34
CA GLU A 95 15.05 -3.98 35.68
C GLU A 95 14.28 -4.39 34.42
N GLY A 96 14.76 -5.39 33.67
CA GLY A 96 14.05 -5.97 32.53
C GLY A 96 12.78 -6.70 32.96
N GLU A 97 12.86 -7.47 34.05
CA GLU A 97 11.69 -8.12 34.67
C GLU A 97 10.64 -7.09 35.10
N ARG A 98 11.06 -6.04 35.83
CA ARG A 98 10.16 -4.95 36.25
C ARG A 98 9.53 -4.23 35.05
N LEU A 99 10.29 -3.99 33.98
CA LEU A 99 9.79 -3.32 32.77
C LEU A 99 8.68 -4.15 32.11
N VAL A 100 8.89 -5.45 31.96
CA VAL A 100 7.92 -6.38 31.36
C VAL A 100 6.70 -6.54 32.25
N GLU A 101 6.88 -6.64 33.57
CA GLU A 101 5.78 -6.77 34.53
C GLU A 101 4.88 -5.50 34.59
N GLN A 102 5.46 -4.32 34.36
CA GLN A 102 4.69 -3.08 34.19
C GLN A 102 3.87 -3.05 32.90
N MET A 103 4.33 -3.74 31.85
CA MET A 103 3.60 -3.85 30.59
C MET A 103 2.51 -4.92 30.67
N ILE A 104 2.85 -6.06 31.26
CA ILE A 104 2.00 -7.24 31.37
C ILE A 104 2.09 -7.74 32.81
N PRO A 105 1.13 -7.39 33.68
CA PRO A 105 1.10 -7.89 35.05
C PRO A 105 1.03 -9.42 35.08
N ASN A 106 1.79 -10.03 35.98
CA ASN A 106 2.00 -11.47 36.16
C ASN A 106 2.58 -12.18 34.91
N PHE A 107 3.46 -11.50 34.15
CA PHE A 107 4.00 -12.02 32.90
C PHE A 107 4.67 -13.39 33.06
N GLN A 108 5.44 -13.59 34.13
CA GLN A 108 6.14 -14.85 34.39
C GLN A 108 5.19 -16.04 34.61
N GLN A 109 4.00 -15.80 35.16
CA GLN A 109 2.97 -16.84 35.33
C GLN A 109 2.26 -17.11 34.00
N LEU A 110 1.97 -16.06 33.23
CA LEU A 110 1.38 -16.16 31.90
C LEU A 110 2.28 -16.93 30.92
N TYR A 111 3.58 -16.62 30.91
CA TYR A 111 4.56 -17.26 30.01
C TYR A 111 4.81 -18.74 30.34
N ARG A 112 4.64 -19.17 31.59
CA ARG A 112 4.88 -20.56 32.03
C ARG A 112 3.81 -21.57 31.57
N THR A 113 2.67 -21.13 31.04
CA THR A 113 1.53 -22.01 30.73
C THR A 113 1.54 -22.52 29.27
N VAL A 114 2.67 -23.03 28.78
CA VAL A 114 2.81 -23.53 27.39
C VAL A 114 3.63 -24.82 27.34
N TYR A 115 3.07 -25.90 26.74
CA TYR A 115 3.78 -27.18 26.54
C TYR A 115 4.39 -27.29 25.14
N PHE A 116 5.70 -27.52 25.08
CA PHE A 116 6.40 -27.90 23.85
C PHE A 116 6.50 -29.43 23.73
N VAL A 117 6.06 -29.97 22.59
CA VAL A 117 6.22 -31.39 22.26
C VAL A 117 7.02 -31.49 20.96
N GLY A 118 8.11 -32.26 21.00
CA GLY A 118 8.93 -32.52 19.82
C GLY A 118 8.13 -33.14 18.68
N VAL A 119 8.50 -32.81 17.43
CA VAL A 119 7.86 -33.38 16.25
C VAL A 119 8.06 -34.90 16.26
N ASN A 120 6.96 -35.67 16.19
CA ASN A 120 6.86 -37.15 16.22
C ASN A 120 6.65 -37.84 17.59
N THR A 121 6.41 -37.11 18.68
CA THR A 121 6.00 -37.75 19.95
C THR A 121 4.50 -38.05 19.94
N THR A 122 4.09 -39.29 20.27
CA THR A 122 2.67 -39.66 20.25
C THR A 122 1.96 -39.24 21.54
N VAL A 123 0.66 -38.97 21.46
CA VAL A 123 -0.17 -38.61 22.62
C VAL A 123 -0.11 -39.69 23.72
N ARG A 124 0.07 -40.96 23.34
CA ARG A 124 0.20 -42.08 24.28
C ARG A 124 1.51 -41.98 25.08
N ASP A 125 2.62 -41.63 24.44
CA ASP A 125 3.93 -41.49 25.10
C ASP A 125 3.91 -40.34 26.12
N VAL A 126 3.19 -39.26 25.83
CA VAL A 126 3.00 -38.12 26.76
C VAL A 126 2.22 -38.56 28.01
N LEU A 127 1.14 -39.32 27.82
CA LEU A 127 0.30 -39.83 28.90
C LEU A 127 1.03 -40.86 29.78
N ASP A 128 1.81 -41.76 29.16
CA ASP A 128 2.60 -42.77 29.87
C ASP A 128 3.76 -42.16 30.66
N SER A 129 4.32 -41.03 30.22
CA SER A 129 5.37 -40.29 30.93
C SER A 129 4.85 -39.59 32.19
N CYS A 130 3.62 -39.07 32.15
CA CYS A 130 2.99 -38.46 33.33
C CYS A 130 2.44 -39.46 34.35
N ALA A 131 2.25 -40.72 33.96
CA ALA A 131 1.79 -41.77 34.87
C ALA A 131 2.88 -42.33 35.80
N LYS A 132 4.17 -42.04 35.56
CA LYS A 132 5.29 -42.51 36.40
C LYS A 132 5.49 -41.58 37.60
N SER A 133 4.86 -41.90 38.71
CA SER A 133 4.89 -41.11 39.95
C SER A 133 6.26 -41.16 40.65
N GLY A 134 7.01 -40.06 40.62
CA GLY A 134 8.21 -39.87 41.46
C GLY A 134 9.22 -38.86 40.94
N GLU A 135 9.24 -38.58 39.64
CA GLU A 135 9.97 -37.46 39.04
C GLU A 135 8.98 -36.51 38.35
N ALA A 136 9.32 -35.21 38.26
CA ALA A 136 8.48 -34.21 37.61
C ALA A 136 8.08 -34.68 36.21
N CYS A 137 6.78 -34.73 35.89
CA CYS A 137 6.37 -35.05 34.52
C CYS A 137 7.02 -34.00 33.60
N PRO A 138 7.67 -34.38 32.48
CA PRO A 138 8.24 -33.38 31.57
C PRO A 138 7.18 -32.52 30.87
N PHE A 139 5.90 -32.78 31.12
CA PHE A 139 4.74 -32.12 30.52
C PHE A 139 3.68 -31.91 31.63
N GLU A 140 3.20 -30.69 31.84
CA GLU A 140 2.05 -30.41 32.72
C GLU A 140 0.78 -30.19 31.85
N VAL A 141 -0.40 -29.92 32.43
CA VAL A 141 -1.63 -29.52 31.72
C VAL A 141 -2.43 -28.56 32.62
N ASP A 142 -3.06 -27.51 32.07
CA ASP A 142 -4.20 -26.86 32.73
C ASP A 142 -5.36 -26.52 31.77
N ILE A 143 -6.57 -26.76 32.29
CA ILE A 143 -7.88 -26.67 31.65
C ILE A 143 -8.72 -25.70 32.50
N SER A 144 -9.02 -24.50 32.00
CA SER A 144 -10.37 -23.92 31.98
C SER A 144 -10.39 -22.40 31.74
N TYR A 145 -11.25 -21.98 30.81
CA TYR A 145 -12.06 -20.76 30.95
C TYR A 145 -13.46 -21.10 30.43
N GLN A 146 -14.11 -22.04 31.13
CA GLN A 146 -15.54 -22.28 31.04
C GLN A 146 -16.19 -21.72 32.31
N THR A 147 -16.40 -20.41 32.36
CA THR A 147 -17.39 -19.77 33.24
C THR A 147 -17.74 -18.38 32.71
N PHE A 148 -18.66 -18.36 31.72
CA PHE A 148 -19.74 -17.41 31.39
C PHE A 148 -19.85 -16.04 32.12
N PRO A 149 -20.65 -15.08 31.59
CA PRO A 149 -20.66 -14.41 30.28
C PRO A 149 -20.50 -12.87 30.46
N PRO A 150 -20.35 -12.04 29.40
CA PRO A 150 -21.51 -11.22 29.04
C PRO A 150 -21.61 -10.86 27.55
N SER A 151 -22.84 -10.60 27.13
CA SER A 151 -23.26 -10.12 25.80
C SER A 151 -23.16 -8.60 25.62
N GLU A 152 -22.13 -7.96 26.19
CA GLU A 152 -21.90 -6.50 26.11
C GLU A 152 -20.45 -6.06 25.78
N PRO A 153 -19.36 -6.77 26.16
CA PRO A 153 -17.99 -6.34 25.88
C PRO A 153 -17.61 -6.44 24.41
N GLN A 154 -18.18 -7.40 23.67
CA GLN A 154 -17.96 -7.51 22.24
C GLN A 154 -18.44 -6.24 21.53
N LYS A 155 -19.58 -5.68 21.96
CA LYS A 155 -20.13 -4.46 21.37
C LYS A 155 -19.26 -3.24 21.69
N ILE A 156 -18.75 -3.11 22.92
CA ILE A 156 -17.83 -2.03 23.30
C ILE A 156 -16.47 -2.17 22.59
N ILE A 157 -15.99 -3.39 22.38
CA ILE A 157 -14.75 -3.68 21.63
C ILE A 157 -14.96 -3.46 20.14
N ASP A 158 -16.12 -3.81 19.60
CA ASP A 158 -16.53 -3.52 18.21
C ASP A 158 -16.69 -2.00 18.03
N ASP A 159 -17.30 -1.27 18.96
CA ASP A 159 -17.44 0.19 18.97
C ASP A 159 -16.05 0.88 19.06
N VAL A 160 -15.12 0.35 19.87
CA VAL A 160 -13.74 0.88 20.00
C VAL A 160 -12.84 0.48 18.82
N LEU A 161 -13.05 -0.69 18.21
CA LEU A 161 -12.40 -1.08 16.96
C LEU A 161 -12.97 -0.32 15.77
N GLU A 162 -14.27 -0.02 15.76
CA GLU A 162 -14.91 0.93 14.84
C GLU A 162 -14.36 2.34 15.04
N ASP A 163 -14.05 2.80 16.26
CA ASP A 163 -13.44 4.12 16.52
C ASP A 163 -11.92 4.19 16.19
N ILE A 164 -11.17 3.07 16.29
CA ILE A 164 -9.71 3.00 16.01
C ILE A 164 -9.42 2.65 14.54
N TYR A 165 -10.20 1.72 13.99
CA TYR A 165 -10.28 1.44 12.56
C TYR A 165 -11.37 2.24 11.89
N ASP A 166 -11.80 3.35 12.50
CA ASP A 166 -12.71 4.31 11.88
C ASP A 166 -12.06 4.64 10.56
N GLU A 167 -12.57 3.97 9.53
CA GLU A 167 -12.11 4.17 8.19
C GLU A 167 -12.39 5.65 8.03
N ASP A 168 -11.45 6.45 7.51
CA ASP A 168 -11.90 7.73 7.00
C ASP A 168 -12.93 7.32 5.93
N GLU A 169 -14.21 7.39 6.30
CA GLU A 169 -15.30 6.92 5.48
C GLU A 169 -15.10 7.73 4.22
N ILE A 170 -14.81 7.07 3.10
CA ILE A 170 -14.59 7.80 1.87
C ILE A 170 -15.98 8.34 1.57
N PRO A 171 -16.27 9.63 1.85
CA PRO A 171 -17.63 10.09 1.86
C PRO A 171 -17.99 10.28 0.41
N LEU A 172 -18.51 9.21 -0.18
CA LEU A 172 -18.95 9.20 -1.55
C LEU A 172 -20.32 9.87 -1.59
N ARG A 173 -20.47 10.78 -2.55
CA ARG A 173 -21.78 11.30 -2.93
C ARG A 173 -22.56 10.22 -3.67
N HIS A 174 -23.87 10.35 -3.76
CA HIS A 174 -24.70 9.33 -4.40
C HIS A 174 -24.33 9.10 -5.87
N TYR A 175 -23.97 10.15 -6.61
CA TYR A 175 -23.46 10.00 -7.97
C TYR A 175 -22.13 9.23 -8.02
N GLN A 176 -21.28 9.35 -6.98
CA GLN A 176 -19.99 8.64 -6.91
C GLN A 176 -20.19 7.16 -6.58
N GLU A 177 -21.17 6.83 -5.73
CA GLU A 177 -21.59 5.46 -5.46
C GLU A 177 -22.15 4.80 -6.73
N GLU A 178 -23.00 5.51 -7.47
CA GLU A 178 -23.50 5.07 -8.78
C GLU A 178 -22.36 4.78 -9.76
N LEU A 179 -21.31 5.62 -9.79
CA LEU A 179 -20.15 5.41 -10.65
C LEU A 179 -19.36 4.15 -10.27
N ALA A 180 -19.29 3.83 -8.97
CA ALA A 180 -18.50 2.72 -8.44
C ALA A 180 -19.21 1.35 -8.52
N GLU A 181 -20.54 1.32 -8.63
CA GLU A 181 -21.38 0.13 -8.46
C GLU A 181 -20.96 -1.05 -9.34
N ALA A 182 -20.69 -0.83 -10.63
CA ALA A 182 -20.26 -1.90 -11.54
C ALA A 182 -18.88 -2.47 -11.16
N ALA A 183 -17.93 -1.59 -10.84
CA ALA A 183 -16.58 -1.99 -10.44
C ALA A 183 -16.58 -2.74 -9.10
N TYR A 184 -17.47 -2.35 -8.17
CA TYR A 184 -17.69 -3.05 -6.91
C TYR A 184 -18.19 -4.49 -7.06
N ASN A 185 -18.85 -4.80 -8.17
CA ASN A 185 -19.35 -6.12 -8.50
C ASN A 185 -18.30 -6.96 -9.26
N GLY A 186 -17.07 -6.46 -9.39
CA GLY A 186 -15.98 -7.17 -10.06
C GLY A 186 -15.99 -7.02 -11.59
N GLN A 187 -16.85 -6.17 -12.15
CA GLN A 187 -16.96 -6.00 -13.60
C GLN A 187 -15.85 -5.07 -14.11
N ASN A 188 -15.37 -5.34 -15.32
CA ASN A 188 -14.45 -4.43 -15.99
C ASN A 188 -15.21 -3.18 -16.42
N THR A 189 -14.77 -2.02 -15.92
CA THR A 189 -15.61 -0.81 -15.94
C THR A 189 -14.83 0.41 -16.42
N VAL A 190 -15.37 1.15 -17.37
CA VAL A 190 -14.91 2.51 -17.69
C VAL A 190 -15.80 3.51 -16.97
N VAL A 191 -15.26 4.21 -15.99
CA VAL A 191 -15.90 5.30 -15.26
C VAL A 191 -15.68 6.61 -16.04
N CYS A 192 -16.74 7.12 -16.64
CA CYS A 192 -16.75 8.37 -17.38
C CYS A 192 -17.53 9.44 -16.60
N ALA A 193 -16.82 10.43 -16.07
CA ALA A 193 -17.41 11.55 -15.34
C ALA A 193 -16.53 12.81 -15.46
N PRO A 194 -17.09 14.04 -15.47
CA PRO A 194 -16.34 15.28 -15.68
C PRO A 194 -15.11 15.45 -14.76
N THR A 195 -14.15 16.27 -15.16
CA THR A 195 -13.03 16.64 -14.29
C THR A 195 -13.53 17.37 -13.04
N GLY A 196 -12.92 17.11 -11.89
CA GLY A 196 -13.37 17.66 -10.61
C GLY A 196 -14.52 16.89 -9.95
N SER A 197 -15.14 15.91 -10.62
CA SER A 197 -16.20 15.06 -10.04
C SER A 197 -15.69 14.07 -8.97
N GLY A 198 -14.37 14.00 -8.73
CA GLY A 198 -13.76 13.12 -7.74
C GLY A 198 -13.57 11.66 -8.22
N LYS A 199 -13.24 11.44 -9.50
CA LYS A 199 -12.95 10.10 -10.05
C LYS A 199 -11.87 9.34 -9.25
N THR A 200 -10.81 10.01 -8.80
CA THR A 200 -9.79 9.37 -7.95
C THR A 200 -10.34 8.91 -6.61
N VAL A 201 -11.34 9.61 -6.04
CA VAL A 201 -12.01 9.21 -4.80
C VAL A 201 -12.88 7.97 -5.03
N VAL A 202 -13.58 7.91 -6.17
CA VAL A 202 -14.28 6.69 -6.64
C VAL A 202 -13.30 5.53 -6.75
N ALA A 203 -12.15 5.75 -7.37
CA ALA A 203 -11.11 4.72 -7.51
C ALA A 203 -10.56 4.25 -6.16
N ALA A 204 -10.26 5.17 -5.22
CA ALA A 204 -9.84 4.83 -3.87
C ALA A 204 -10.86 3.92 -3.16
N SER A 205 -12.15 4.20 -3.35
CA SER A 205 -13.22 3.40 -2.78
C SER A 205 -13.34 2.00 -3.41
N VAL A 206 -13.21 1.90 -4.74
CA VAL A 206 -13.15 0.62 -5.46
C VAL A 206 -11.96 -0.21 -4.97
N ILE A 207 -10.78 0.40 -4.85
CA ILE A 207 -9.56 -0.23 -4.33
C ILE A 207 -9.77 -0.75 -2.91
N ARG A 208 -10.35 0.08 -2.02
CA ARG A 208 -10.66 -0.31 -0.64
C ARG A 208 -11.54 -1.55 -0.61
N LYS A 209 -12.67 -1.52 -1.33
CA LYS A 209 -13.60 -2.65 -1.38
C LYS A 209 -12.93 -3.92 -1.92
N HIS A 210 -12.16 -3.80 -3.01
CA HIS A 210 -11.45 -4.92 -3.62
C HIS A 210 -10.42 -5.55 -2.68
N LEU A 211 -9.63 -4.74 -1.98
CA LEU A 211 -8.64 -5.22 -1.02
C LEU A 211 -9.33 -5.89 0.20
N LEU A 212 -10.41 -5.31 0.71
CA LEU A 212 -11.20 -5.88 1.81
C LEU A 212 -11.84 -7.22 1.42
N GLN A 213 -12.40 -7.33 0.21
CA GLN A 213 -12.92 -8.60 -0.32
C GLN A 213 -11.84 -9.68 -0.39
N GLY A 214 -10.60 -9.30 -0.75
CA GLY A 214 -9.44 -10.19 -0.69
C GLY A 214 -9.21 -10.74 0.72
N LEU A 215 -9.21 -9.87 1.74
CA LEU A 215 -9.06 -10.28 3.13
C LEU A 215 -10.14 -11.26 3.58
N VAL A 216 -11.41 -10.97 3.26
CA VAL A 216 -12.57 -11.86 3.54
C VAL A 216 -12.41 -13.21 2.85
N ALA A 217 -11.96 -13.21 1.59
CA ALA A 217 -11.72 -14.41 0.80
C ALA A 217 -10.40 -15.12 1.15
N LYS A 218 -9.61 -14.61 2.12
CA LYS A 218 -8.28 -15.09 2.49
C LYS A 218 -7.30 -15.15 1.31
N LYS A 219 -7.44 -14.19 0.38
CA LYS A 219 -6.57 -13.99 -0.77
C LYS A 219 -5.82 -12.67 -0.62
N ARG A 220 -4.55 -12.64 -1.05
CA ARG A 220 -3.76 -11.41 -1.08
C ARG A 220 -4.07 -10.65 -2.37
N ASN A 221 -5.09 -9.80 -2.34
CA ASN A 221 -5.37 -8.90 -3.44
C ASN A 221 -4.30 -7.81 -3.51
N LYS A 222 -3.89 -7.47 -4.73
CA LYS A 222 -2.90 -6.44 -5.03
C LYS A 222 -3.41 -5.56 -6.17
N VAL A 223 -3.15 -4.27 -6.09
CA VAL A 223 -3.65 -3.26 -7.03
C VAL A 223 -2.49 -2.54 -7.70
N CYS A 224 -2.60 -2.36 -9.02
CA CYS A 224 -1.75 -1.45 -9.79
C CYS A 224 -2.57 -0.22 -10.18
N PHE A 225 -2.07 0.97 -9.87
CA PHE A 225 -2.68 2.23 -10.28
C PHE A 225 -1.76 2.92 -11.29
N LEU A 226 -2.20 2.96 -12.54
CA LEU A 226 -1.46 3.53 -13.67
C LEU A 226 -1.76 5.01 -13.81
N VAL A 227 -0.72 5.84 -13.68
CA VAL A 227 -0.80 7.29 -13.84
C VAL A 227 -0.02 7.70 -15.08
N SER A 228 -0.66 8.46 -15.97
CA SER A 228 -0.09 8.88 -17.25
C SER A 228 1.08 9.87 -17.10
N ASN A 229 1.05 10.74 -16.09
CA ASN A 229 2.04 11.80 -15.91
C ASN A 229 2.73 11.71 -14.53
N THR A 230 4.07 11.74 -14.55
CA THR A 230 4.94 11.61 -13.37
C THR A 230 4.69 12.70 -12.31
N THR A 231 4.24 13.88 -12.70
CA THR A 231 3.92 14.98 -11.77
C THR A 231 2.71 14.66 -10.88
N PHE A 232 1.77 13.86 -11.37
CA PHE A 232 0.58 13.45 -10.63
C PHE A 232 0.80 12.17 -9.81
N LEU A 233 1.87 11.41 -10.06
CA LEU A 233 2.10 10.12 -9.44
C LEU A 233 2.12 10.19 -7.90
N GLU A 234 2.88 11.13 -7.33
CA GLU A 234 2.93 11.30 -5.87
C GLU A 234 1.64 11.89 -5.31
N GLN A 235 0.96 12.77 -6.08
CA GLN A 235 -0.31 13.35 -5.69
C GLN A 235 -1.41 12.29 -5.58
N GLN A 236 -1.52 11.40 -6.57
CA GLN A 236 -2.49 10.30 -6.53
C GLN A 236 -2.13 9.29 -5.42
N ALA A 237 -0.84 9.01 -5.24
CA ALA A 237 -0.38 8.14 -4.15
C ALA A 237 -0.73 8.71 -2.77
N GLU A 238 -0.57 10.03 -2.56
CA GLU A 238 -0.90 10.67 -1.28
C GLU A 238 -2.41 10.66 -1.02
N LEU A 239 -3.23 10.85 -2.06
CA LEU A 239 -4.69 10.70 -1.94
C LEU A 239 -5.05 9.26 -1.55
N LEU A 240 -4.45 8.25 -2.18
CA LEU A 240 -4.67 6.86 -1.79
C LEU A 240 -4.18 6.58 -0.37
N ARG A 241 -3.02 7.11 0.03
CA ARG A 241 -2.51 7.00 1.40
C ARG A 241 -3.48 7.60 2.40
N ARG A 242 -4.06 8.77 2.12
CA ARG A 242 -5.06 9.40 2.99
C ARG A 242 -6.19 8.44 3.36
N PHE A 243 -6.70 7.66 2.42
CA PHE A 243 -7.85 6.77 2.64
C PHE A 243 -7.47 5.33 3.01
N LEU A 244 -6.29 4.85 2.62
CA LEU A 244 -5.95 3.42 2.65
C LEU A 244 -4.75 3.08 3.56
N ARG A 245 -3.92 4.06 3.95
CA ARG A 245 -2.66 3.81 4.68
C ARG A 245 -2.82 3.14 6.04
N LYS A 246 -4.00 3.28 6.67
CA LYS A 246 -4.29 2.67 7.98
C LYS A 246 -4.22 1.14 7.91
N ARG A 247 -4.53 0.53 6.75
CA ARG A 247 -4.66 -0.92 6.58
C ARG A 247 -3.74 -1.52 5.51
N PHE A 248 -3.36 -0.75 4.49
CA PHE A 248 -2.65 -1.25 3.30
C PHE A 248 -1.35 -0.48 3.02
N LYS A 249 -0.33 -1.18 2.53
CA LYS A 249 0.95 -0.59 2.11
C LYS A 249 0.85 -0.03 0.69
N ILE A 250 1.21 1.25 0.52
CA ILE A 250 1.08 1.98 -0.75
C ILE A 250 2.44 2.58 -1.11
N ILE A 251 2.90 2.29 -2.33
CA ILE A 251 4.15 2.84 -2.87
C ILE A 251 3.91 3.51 -4.21
N ALA A 252 4.65 4.58 -4.47
CA ALA A 252 4.68 5.26 -5.75
C ALA A 252 6.05 5.02 -6.40
N LEU A 253 6.07 4.55 -7.65
CA LEU A 253 7.29 4.19 -8.37
C LEU A 253 7.41 4.99 -9.67
N SER A 254 8.51 5.71 -9.83
CA SER A 254 8.83 6.44 -11.06
C SER A 254 10.20 6.05 -11.62
N GLY A 255 10.45 6.38 -12.89
CA GLY A 255 11.74 6.12 -13.52
C GLY A 255 12.92 6.86 -12.87
N ALA A 256 12.65 7.98 -12.18
CA ALA A 256 13.64 8.83 -11.53
C ALA A 256 14.05 8.36 -10.13
N THR A 257 13.39 7.35 -9.56
CA THR A 257 13.76 6.79 -8.26
C THR A 257 15.06 5.98 -8.42
N SER A 258 16.17 6.65 -8.14
CA SER A 258 17.53 6.13 -8.14
C SER A 258 17.78 5.23 -6.91
N ALA A 259 18.15 3.97 -7.19
CA ALA A 259 18.91 3.03 -6.35
C ALA A 259 18.32 2.51 -5.01
N GLU A 260 18.46 1.19 -4.81
CA GLU A 260 18.96 0.46 -3.61
C GLU A 260 18.19 -0.85 -3.28
N ALA A 261 16.92 -1.00 -3.67
CA ALA A 261 16.18 -2.28 -3.55
C ALA A 261 15.75 -2.79 -4.93
N PRO A 262 15.67 -4.13 -5.16
CA PRO A 262 15.08 -4.67 -6.37
C PRO A 262 13.64 -4.18 -6.48
N ARG A 263 13.35 -3.34 -7.49
CA ARG A 263 12.02 -2.72 -7.69
C ARG A 263 10.89 -3.75 -7.64
N LEU A 264 11.17 -4.99 -8.02
CA LEU A 264 10.27 -6.13 -7.96
C LEU A 264 9.92 -6.57 -6.54
N LEU A 265 10.89 -6.63 -5.62
CA LEU A 265 10.61 -6.94 -4.21
C LEU A 265 9.73 -5.85 -3.60
N THR A 266 9.99 -4.58 -3.92
CA THR A 266 9.14 -3.47 -3.48
C THR A 266 7.70 -3.62 -4.01
N ILE A 267 7.52 -4.02 -5.27
CA ILE A 267 6.18 -4.29 -5.83
C ILE A 267 5.52 -5.47 -5.10
N VAL A 268 6.26 -6.53 -4.78
CA VAL A 268 5.76 -7.71 -4.06
C VAL A 268 5.33 -7.36 -2.63
N ASP A 269 6.05 -6.48 -1.94
CA ASP A 269 5.82 -6.14 -0.54
C ASP A 269 4.69 -5.11 -0.31
N ASN A 270 4.27 -4.37 -1.33
CA ASN A 270 3.21 -3.37 -1.23
C ASN A 270 1.86 -3.88 -1.75
N ASP A 271 0.75 -3.44 -1.16
CA ASP A 271 -0.59 -3.89 -1.55
C ASP A 271 -1.14 -3.06 -2.72
N VAL A 272 -0.79 -1.78 -2.76
CA VAL A 272 -1.12 -0.85 -3.85
C VAL A 272 0.16 -0.25 -4.42
N VAL A 273 0.32 -0.35 -5.74
CA VAL A 273 1.48 0.19 -6.46
C VAL A 273 1.00 1.25 -7.44
N VAL A 274 1.36 2.51 -7.19
CA VAL A 274 1.13 3.62 -8.11
C VAL A 274 2.34 3.75 -9.03
N ILE A 275 2.14 3.64 -10.33
CA ILE A 275 3.23 3.48 -11.29
C ILE A 275 2.92 4.14 -12.64
N THR A 276 3.96 4.53 -13.37
CA THR A 276 3.80 4.98 -14.76
C THR A 276 3.81 3.82 -15.75
N PRO A 277 3.03 3.86 -16.85
CA PRO A 277 3.04 2.82 -17.88
C PRO A 277 4.43 2.52 -18.43
N GLN A 278 5.26 3.55 -18.65
CA GLN A 278 6.62 3.39 -19.17
C GLN A 278 7.52 2.58 -18.21
N LEU A 279 7.31 2.69 -16.89
CA LEU A 279 8.09 1.90 -15.94
C LEU A 279 7.71 0.41 -16.00
N ILE A 280 6.44 0.08 -16.22
CA ILE A 280 6.01 -1.31 -16.47
C ILE A 280 6.71 -1.87 -17.72
N VAL A 281 6.72 -1.11 -18.82
CA VAL A 281 7.41 -1.52 -20.05
C VAL A 281 8.90 -1.76 -19.80
N ASN A 282 9.54 -0.89 -19.02
CA ASN A 282 10.95 -1.03 -18.66
C ASN A 282 11.20 -2.27 -17.79
N LEU A 283 10.32 -2.56 -16.83
CA LEU A 283 10.40 -3.74 -15.97
C LEU A 283 10.25 -5.04 -16.78
N ILE A 284 9.34 -5.07 -17.76
CA ILE A 284 9.16 -6.22 -18.65
C ILE A 284 10.38 -6.40 -19.56
N LYS A 285 10.96 -5.31 -20.09
CA LYS A 285 12.13 -5.37 -20.99
C LYS A 285 13.41 -5.80 -20.26
N ALA A 286 13.67 -5.26 -19.07
CA ALA A 286 14.88 -5.54 -18.29
C ALA A 286 15.01 -7.02 -17.86
N GLN A 287 13.88 -7.72 -17.74
CA GLN A 287 13.84 -9.14 -17.36
C GLN A 287 14.28 -10.12 -18.44
N ASN A 288 14.48 -9.65 -19.66
CA ASN A 288 15.04 -10.47 -20.74
C ASN A 288 16.58 -10.52 -20.71
N THR A 289 17.21 -9.91 -19.70
CA THR A 289 18.66 -9.68 -19.66
C THR A 289 19.38 -10.08 -18.36
N GLU A 290 18.69 -10.45 -17.27
CA GLU A 290 19.35 -10.72 -15.95
C GLU A 290 18.79 -11.96 -15.18
N GLU A 291 19.65 -12.52 -14.31
CA GLU A 291 19.41 -13.65 -13.36
C GLU A 291 18.55 -13.24 -12.15
N ASP A 292 17.40 -12.60 -12.37
CA ASP A 292 16.50 -12.22 -11.27
C ASP A 292 15.70 -13.42 -10.72
N CYS A 293 15.70 -13.59 -9.39
CA CYS A 293 14.93 -14.63 -8.70
C CYS A 293 13.40 -14.49 -8.85
N VAL A 294 12.91 -13.30 -9.23
CA VAL A 294 11.47 -12.98 -9.34
C VAL A 294 11.20 -12.29 -10.67
N ARG A 295 10.23 -12.80 -11.45
CA ARG A 295 9.80 -12.18 -12.71
C ARG A 295 8.58 -11.28 -12.49
N PHE A 296 8.55 -10.16 -13.19
CA PHE A 296 7.41 -9.25 -13.25
C PHE A 296 6.37 -9.89 -14.16
N SER A 297 5.16 -10.01 -13.64
CA SER A 297 4.01 -10.40 -14.44
C SER A 297 2.83 -9.55 -14.02
N LEU A 298 2.07 -9.05 -14.99
CA LEU A 298 0.83 -8.32 -14.71
C LEU A 298 -0.17 -9.16 -13.91
N THR A 299 -0.06 -10.49 -13.96
CA THR A 299 -0.88 -11.43 -13.17
C THR A 299 -0.63 -11.35 -11.66
N MET A 300 0.40 -10.64 -11.19
CA MET A 300 0.58 -10.38 -9.76
C MET A 300 -0.43 -9.38 -9.20
N PHE A 301 -1.09 -8.61 -10.08
CA PHE A 301 -2.15 -7.69 -9.73
C PHE A 301 -3.51 -8.35 -9.95
N SER A 302 -4.41 -8.09 -9.02
CA SER A 302 -5.81 -8.52 -9.07
C SER A 302 -6.77 -7.44 -9.56
N LEU A 303 -6.29 -6.19 -9.63
CA LEU A 303 -7.02 -5.02 -10.12
C LEU A 303 -6.03 -4.04 -10.75
N LEU A 304 -6.36 -3.57 -11.96
CA LEU A 304 -5.64 -2.50 -12.66
C LEU A 304 -6.55 -1.26 -12.74
N ILE A 305 -6.08 -0.14 -12.23
CA ILE A 305 -6.73 1.17 -12.39
C ILE A 305 -5.96 1.97 -13.44
N PHE A 306 -6.63 2.46 -14.46
CA PHE A 306 -6.05 3.35 -15.48
C PHE A 306 -6.56 4.78 -15.28
N ASP A 307 -5.68 5.69 -14.90
CA ASP A 307 -5.97 7.13 -14.93
C ASP A 307 -5.85 7.65 -16.37
N GLU A 308 -6.78 8.51 -16.77
CA GLU A 308 -6.92 8.97 -18.15
C GLU A 308 -6.98 7.82 -19.18
N ALA A 309 -7.89 6.88 -18.93
CA ALA A 309 -8.04 5.64 -19.69
C ALA A 309 -8.35 5.86 -21.18
N HIS A 310 -8.72 7.07 -21.60
CA HIS A 310 -8.94 7.39 -23.01
C HIS A 310 -7.65 7.36 -23.87
N HIS A 311 -6.48 7.20 -23.25
CA HIS A 311 -5.22 7.00 -23.96
C HIS A 311 -4.92 5.54 -24.33
N THR A 312 -5.70 4.56 -23.88
CA THR A 312 -5.44 3.13 -24.15
C THR A 312 -5.88 2.73 -25.56
N SER A 313 -4.92 2.38 -26.41
CA SER A 313 -5.16 2.09 -27.84
C SER A 313 -4.98 0.63 -28.26
N GLU A 314 -4.72 -0.30 -27.35
CA GLU A 314 -4.47 -1.72 -27.69
C GLU A 314 -5.06 -2.68 -26.63
N SER A 315 -5.44 -3.89 -27.06
CA SER A 315 -6.07 -4.93 -26.21
C SER A 315 -5.05 -5.64 -25.30
N HIS A 316 -5.37 -5.81 -24.02
CA HIS A 316 -4.55 -6.60 -23.09
C HIS A 316 -5.16 -7.97 -22.75
N PRO A 317 -4.45 -9.10 -22.99
CA PRO A 317 -5.00 -10.46 -22.86
C PRO A 317 -4.94 -11.06 -21.44
N TYR A 318 -5.10 -10.26 -20.38
CA TYR A 318 -4.94 -10.73 -18.99
C TYR A 318 -6.28 -10.80 -18.24
N ASN A 319 -6.55 -11.92 -17.55
CA ASN A 319 -7.72 -12.15 -16.67
C ASN A 319 -7.62 -11.36 -15.35
N VAL A 320 -7.48 -10.04 -15.41
CA VAL A 320 -7.41 -9.14 -14.24
C VAL A 320 -8.55 -8.15 -14.33
N GLN A 321 -9.15 -7.77 -13.19
CA GLN A 321 -10.18 -6.73 -13.21
C GLN A 321 -9.56 -5.40 -13.67
N VAL A 322 -10.21 -4.73 -14.62
CA VAL A 322 -9.78 -3.43 -15.15
C VAL A 322 -10.81 -2.34 -14.85
N VAL A 323 -10.34 -1.22 -14.30
CA VAL A 323 -11.15 -0.01 -14.13
C VAL A 323 -10.45 1.17 -14.78
N GLY A 324 -11.08 1.76 -15.79
CA GLY A 324 -10.61 2.97 -16.46
C GLY A 324 -11.30 4.21 -15.91
N LEU A 325 -10.56 5.27 -15.64
CA LEU A 325 -11.10 6.58 -15.24
C LEU A 325 -10.89 7.56 -16.38
N THR A 326 -11.94 8.27 -16.80
CA THR A 326 -11.79 9.33 -17.80
C THR A 326 -12.79 10.46 -17.63
N ALA A 327 -12.38 11.68 -17.99
CA ALA A 327 -13.28 12.83 -18.07
C ALA A 327 -14.20 12.77 -19.30
N SER A 328 -13.68 12.24 -20.39
CA SER A 328 -14.36 12.10 -21.67
C SER A 328 -13.81 10.88 -22.39
N LEU A 329 -14.67 10.17 -23.12
CA LEU A 329 -14.24 9.09 -23.99
C LEU A 329 -13.59 9.62 -25.28
N GLY A 330 -13.85 10.89 -25.62
CA GLY A 330 -13.53 11.42 -26.93
C GLY A 330 -14.34 10.76 -28.05
N VAL A 331 -14.22 11.32 -29.25
CA VAL A 331 -14.82 10.76 -30.48
C VAL A 331 -13.75 10.55 -31.56
N GLY A 332 -12.47 10.69 -31.21
CA GLY A 332 -11.37 10.64 -32.16
C GLY A 332 -11.55 11.62 -33.32
N LYS A 333 -11.55 11.09 -34.54
CA LYS A 333 -11.76 11.84 -35.79
C LYS A 333 -13.17 11.65 -36.37
N ALA A 334 -14.11 11.13 -35.58
CA ALA A 334 -15.45 10.81 -36.05
C ALA A 334 -16.18 12.04 -36.56
N LYS A 335 -16.86 11.89 -37.70
CA LYS A 335 -17.72 12.89 -38.31
C LYS A 335 -19.20 12.52 -38.25
N SER A 336 -19.52 11.27 -37.85
CA SER A 336 -20.87 10.79 -37.62
C SER A 336 -21.03 10.14 -36.25
N GLU A 337 -22.29 9.95 -35.83
CA GLU A 337 -22.62 9.27 -34.58
C GLU A 337 -22.17 7.81 -34.59
N GLU A 338 -22.29 7.12 -35.74
CA GLU A 338 -21.85 5.74 -35.89
C GLU A 338 -20.34 5.58 -35.72
N GLU A 339 -19.55 6.48 -36.34
CA GLU A 339 -18.09 6.49 -36.19
C GLU A 339 -17.68 6.77 -34.73
N ALA A 340 -18.39 7.68 -34.06
CA ALA A 340 -18.16 7.98 -32.65
C ALA A 340 -18.49 6.78 -31.76
N ARG A 341 -19.59 6.08 -32.04
CA ARG A 341 -19.98 4.84 -31.33
C ARG A 341 -18.94 3.75 -31.51
N GLU A 342 -18.43 3.55 -32.73
CA GLU A 342 -17.37 2.58 -32.99
C GLU A 342 -16.08 2.93 -32.24
N HIS A 343 -15.71 4.21 -32.22
CA HIS A 343 -14.56 4.68 -31.46
C HIS A 343 -14.69 4.36 -29.97
N ILE A 344 -15.85 4.63 -29.36
CA ILE A 344 -16.13 4.33 -27.95
C ILE A 344 -16.07 2.82 -27.68
N LEU A 345 -16.68 2.01 -28.56
CA LEU A 345 -16.64 0.55 -28.42
C LEU A 345 -15.22 0.00 -28.51
N ARG A 346 -14.40 0.54 -29.41
CA ARG A 346 -12.99 0.17 -29.54
C ARG A 346 -12.21 0.47 -28.27
N MET A 347 -12.44 1.63 -27.66
CA MET A 347 -11.82 1.96 -26.37
C MET A 347 -12.25 1.00 -25.25
N CYS A 348 -13.54 0.67 -25.17
CA CYS A 348 -14.02 -0.31 -24.19
C CYS A 348 -13.37 -1.68 -24.42
N ALA A 349 -13.28 -2.13 -25.67
CA ALA A 349 -12.63 -3.39 -26.03
C ALA A 349 -11.14 -3.42 -25.68
N ASN A 350 -10.41 -2.31 -25.82
CA ASN A 350 -9.00 -2.23 -25.45
C ASN A 350 -8.77 -2.42 -23.94
N LEU A 351 -9.71 -1.93 -23.12
CA LEU A 351 -9.71 -2.08 -21.66
C LEU A 351 -10.40 -3.36 -21.18
N ASP A 352 -10.89 -4.20 -22.10
CA ASP A 352 -11.72 -5.36 -21.81
C ASP A 352 -12.94 -5.01 -20.93
N ALA A 353 -13.52 -3.82 -21.14
CA ALA A 353 -14.57 -3.27 -20.30
C ALA A 353 -15.97 -3.71 -20.73
N ASP A 354 -16.69 -4.34 -19.79
CA ASP A 354 -18.08 -4.75 -19.96
C ASP A 354 -19.07 -3.60 -19.73
N VAL A 355 -18.68 -2.64 -18.89
CA VAL A 355 -19.58 -1.58 -18.41
C VAL A 355 -18.99 -0.20 -18.62
N LEU A 356 -19.72 0.66 -19.33
CA LEU A 356 -19.48 2.09 -19.34
C LEU A 356 -20.32 2.76 -18.24
N SER A 357 -19.67 3.04 -17.09
CA SER A 357 -20.29 3.66 -15.93
C SER A 357 -20.30 5.18 -16.05
N ARG A 358 -21.49 5.77 -15.96
CA ARG A 358 -21.76 7.22 -16.06
C ARG A 358 -22.95 7.53 -15.17
N VAL A 359 -22.95 8.72 -14.55
CA VAL A 359 -24.04 9.18 -13.70
C VAL A 359 -25.33 9.27 -14.52
N ARG A 360 -26.41 8.67 -14.02
CA ARG A 360 -27.74 8.71 -14.65
C ARG A 360 -28.82 9.03 -13.63
N ARG A 361 -28.77 8.38 -12.46
CA ARG A 361 -29.75 8.56 -11.37
C ARG A 361 -29.54 9.90 -10.66
N TYR A 362 -28.29 10.31 -10.48
CA TYR A 362 -27.92 11.47 -9.67
C TYR A 362 -27.33 12.63 -10.49
N GLU A 363 -27.83 12.84 -11.72
CA GLU A 363 -27.32 13.92 -12.59
C GLU A 363 -27.47 15.32 -11.96
N SER A 364 -28.57 15.57 -11.25
CA SER A 364 -28.81 16.85 -10.57
C SER A 364 -27.76 17.13 -9.50
N GLU A 365 -27.43 16.13 -8.67
CA GLU A 365 -26.39 16.23 -7.64
C GLU A 365 -25.01 16.48 -8.29
N LEU A 366 -24.66 15.75 -9.35
CA LEU A 366 -23.41 15.96 -10.06
C LEU A 366 -23.27 17.40 -10.58
N ARG A 367 -24.34 18.00 -11.11
CA ARG A 367 -24.34 19.38 -11.63
C ARG A 367 -24.13 20.44 -10.56
N GLU A 368 -24.52 20.18 -9.31
CA GLU A 368 -24.29 21.11 -8.20
C GLU A 368 -22.80 21.20 -7.85
N PHE A 369 -22.09 20.08 -7.89
CA PHE A 369 -20.66 19.99 -7.57
C PHE A 369 -19.74 20.24 -8.77
N SER A 370 -20.19 19.93 -9.99
CA SER A 370 -19.48 20.17 -11.24
C SER A 370 -20.36 21.03 -12.14
N ARG A 371 -20.40 22.33 -11.83
CA ARG A 371 -21.13 23.30 -12.64
C ARG A 371 -20.47 23.40 -14.01
N ILE A 372 -21.27 23.18 -15.05
CA ILE A 372 -20.85 23.45 -16.42
C ILE A 372 -20.83 24.97 -16.56
N ALA A 373 -19.63 25.56 -16.59
CA ALA A 373 -19.49 26.95 -17.00
C ALA A 373 -19.93 27.05 -18.46
N THR A 374 -20.90 27.90 -18.75
CA THR A 374 -21.27 28.23 -20.13
C THR A 374 -20.24 29.20 -20.67
N ASP A 375 -19.42 28.73 -21.61
CA ASP A 375 -18.51 29.59 -22.33
C ASP A 375 -19.31 30.50 -23.27
N GLU A 376 -19.35 31.79 -22.95
CA GLU A 376 -19.88 32.80 -23.86
C GLU A 376 -18.81 33.14 -24.90
N THR A 377 -18.97 32.61 -26.11
CA THR A 377 -18.12 33.00 -27.24
C THR A 377 -18.67 34.27 -27.86
N ILE A 378 -18.07 35.41 -27.52
CA ILE A 378 -18.38 36.69 -28.15
C ILE A 378 -17.48 36.85 -29.37
N LEU A 379 -18.06 36.88 -30.57
CA LEU A 379 -17.33 37.21 -31.78
C LEU A 379 -16.95 38.69 -31.75
N VAL A 380 -15.72 38.99 -31.34
CA VAL A 380 -15.16 40.34 -31.42
C VAL A 380 -14.64 40.55 -32.84
N MET A 381 -15.23 41.49 -33.57
CA MET A 381 -14.69 41.92 -34.85
C MET A 381 -13.36 42.65 -34.60
N SER A 382 -12.24 41.97 -34.83
CA SER A 382 -10.91 42.56 -34.71
C SER A 382 -10.64 43.50 -35.89
N SER A 383 -10.86 44.80 -35.71
CA SER A 383 -10.49 45.85 -36.67
C SER A 383 -9.12 46.48 -36.40
N HIS A 384 -8.26 45.84 -35.59
CA HIS A 384 -7.00 46.41 -35.10
C HIS A 384 -5.72 45.98 -35.83
N ASN A 385 -5.80 45.10 -36.84
CA ASN A 385 -4.62 44.65 -37.61
C ASN A 385 -4.05 45.72 -38.55
N ASN A 386 -4.60 46.94 -38.54
CA ASN A 386 -4.15 48.03 -39.39
C ASN A 386 -3.86 49.32 -38.61
N THR A 387 -3.44 49.17 -37.34
CA THR A 387 -2.97 50.33 -36.59
C THR A 387 -1.53 50.67 -37.00
N PRO A 388 -1.19 51.95 -37.19
CA PRO A 388 0.19 52.37 -37.44
C PRO A 388 1.17 51.90 -36.36
N PHE A 389 0.69 51.77 -35.12
CA PHE A 389 1.45 51.22 -34.00
C PHE A 389 1.84 49.75 -34.20
N PHE A 390 0.89 48.90 -34.62
CA PHE A 390 1.17 47.50 -34.92
C PHE A 390 2.24 47.35 -36.00
N HIS A 391 2.12 48.11 -37.10
CA HIS A 391 3.10 48.10 -38.18
C HIS A 391 4.49 48.55 -37.73
N ALA A 392 4.58 49.60 -36.91
CA ALA A 392 5.85 50.08 -36.37
C ALA A 392 6.54 49.05 -35.47
N ILE A 393 5.78 48.32 -34.65
CA ILE A 393 6.32 47.26 -33.79
C ILE A 393 6.81 46.07 -34.62
N ILE A 394 6.06 45.63 -35.63
CA ILE A 394 6.48 44.55 -36.53
C ILE A 394 7.78 44.93 -37.27
N GLU A 395 7.89 46.17 -37.76
CA GLU A 395 9.11 46.64 -38.42
C GLU A 395 10.31 46.68 -37.48
N LEU A 396 10.13 47.13 -36.23
CA LEU A 396 11.16 47.12 -35.20
C LEU A 396 11.61 45.70 -34.84
N MET A 397 10.66 44.79 -34.66
CA MET A 397 10.95 43.37 -34.36
C MET A 397 11.73 42.72 -35.50
N GLY A 398 11.34 42.96 -36.76
CA GLY A 398 12.08 42.46 -37.93
C GLY A 398 13.53 42.95 -37.96
N LYS A 399 13.75 44.24 -37.67
CA LYS A 399 15.11 44.80 -37.56
C LYS A 399 15.92 44.16 -36.44
N PHE A 400 15.31 43.90 -35.29
CA PHE A 400 16.00 43.19 -34.20
C PHE A 400 16.35 41.75 -34.58
N GLU A 401 15.43 41.03 -35.20
CA GLU A 401 15.65 39.66 -35.67
C GLU A 401 16.79 39.59 -36.71
N GLU A 402 16.86 40.53 -37.65
CA GLU A 402 17.98 40.67 -38.59
C GLU A 402 19.30 40.95 -37.86
N MET A 403 19.31 41.88 -36.91
CA MET A 403 20.50 42.18 -36.10
C MET A 403 20.98 40.97 -35.27
N PHE A 404 20.06 40.15 -34.75
CA PHE A 404 20.40 38.91 -34.05
C PHE A 404 20.92 37.82 -35.00
N ALA A 405 20.37 37.74 -36.22
CA ALA A 405 20.79 36.78 -37.23
C ALA A 405 22.17 37.11 -37.83
N GLU A 406 22.50 38.39 -37.96
CA GLU A 406 23.79 38.85 -38.51
C GLU A 406 24.94 38.85 -37.50
N GLY A 407 24.69 38.49 -36.23
CA GLY A 407 25.74 38.36 -35.22
C GLY A 407 26.40 39.68 -34.81
N SER A 408 25.75 40.82 -35.05
CA SER A 408 26.28 42.17 -34.82
C SER A 408 26.24 42.59 -33.34
N PHE A 409 26.58 41.71 -32.40
CA PHE A 409 27.06 42.14 -31.08
C PHE A 409 28.58 42.28 -31.17
N CYS A 410 28.99 43.45 -31.63
CA CYS A 410 30.37 43.91 -31.55
C CYS A 410 30.85 43.77 -30.10
N GLU A 411 32.03 43.16 -29.94
CA GLU A 411 32.77 43.03 -28.68
C GLU A 411 32.80 44.38 -27.94
N CYS A 412 32.03 44.52 -26.86
CA CYS A 412 32.36 45.48 -25.83
C CYS A 412 33.55 44.94 -25.04
N SER A 413 34.73 45.21 -25.59
CA SER A 413 35.93 45.64 -24.86
C SER A 413 36.18 44.98 -23.51
N SER A 414 37.09 44.01 -23.54
CA SER A 414 38.11 43.86 -22.52
C SER A 414 38.73 45.22 -22.18
N GLU A 415 38.38 45.79 -21.03
CA GLU A 415 39.29 46.61 -20.23
C GLU A 415 38.76 46.78 -18.80
N ARG A 416 39.46 46.06 -17.90
CA ARG A 416 39.48 46.07 -16.41
C ARG A 416 38.59 45.08 -15.67
#